data_AF-A0A0B6ZNL6-F1
#
_entry.id   AF-A0A0B6ZNL6-F1
#
_cell.length_a   1.000
_cell.length_b   1.000
_cell.length_c   1.000
_cell.angle_alpha   90.00
_cell.angle_beta   90.00
_cell.angle_gamma   90.00
#
_symmetry.space_group_name_H-M   'P 1'
#
loop_
_entity.id
_entity.type
_entity.pdbx_description
1 polymer ?
#
loop_
_entity_poly.entity_id
_entity_poly.type
_entity_poly.pdbx_seq_one_letter_code
_entity_poly.pdbx_strand_id
1 'polypeptide(L)'
;FSPPINPPKEIEDPDEKKPDDWDDRERIPDPFAKKPSDWDESEPATIIDQNAVMPEGWLEDEEPYIPDPSAVKPDDWNVEIDGEWEPPHIDNPKCKDVPGCGMWTQPTIENPKYKGIWTVPTIKNSNYNGEWKSKMIPNPDYFEDTNPYNMTPIDALGLELWSMTENIIFDNFIIADNATVVEKFTAITWKLKNIQERSVFSTEGWWEAIMSSTVERPWLWVVYSILLVLPILLVLICVCPESSSAKSKNIDAQKKKFDLPTPDIHDAIMEEEEDVKEEEGQVNSGSEYKGVGDGQNIGEPVAVQPWTSVERKSPFEVQVDGENDSQDTEGLLKMTGSPRKRLTTKE
;
A
#
# COMPACT_ATOMS: atom_id res chain seq x y z
N PHE A 1 -7.49 17.52 -17.72
CA PHE A 1 -8.84 17.06 -17.31
C PHE A 1 -9.31 16.05 -18.33
N SER A 2 -9.91 14.96 -17.86
CA SER A 2 -10.60 13.98 -18.69
C SER A 2 -12.06 14.00 -18.24
N PRO A 3 -13.01 14.40 -19.10
CA PRO A 3 -12.83 14.88 -20.46
C PRO A 3 -12.09 16.23 -20.54
N PRO A 4 -11.46 16.56 -21.69
CA PRO A 4 -10.90 17.87 -21.93
C PRO A 4 -12.01 18.94 -21.95
N ILE A 5 -11.67 20.19 -21.58
CA ILE A 5 -12.62 21.32 -21.61
C ILE A 5 -13.09 21.59 -23.04
N ASN A 6 -12.14 21.63 -23.98
CA ASN A 6 -12.45 21.73 -25.39
C ASN A 6 -12.60 20.32 -25.95
N PRO A 7 -13.77 19.95 -26.53
CA PRO A 7 -13.95 18.66 -27.16
C PRO A 7 -12.95 18.48 -28.32
N PRO A 8 -12.65 17.23 -28.72
CA PRO A 8 -11.74 16.99 -29.83
C PRO A 8 -12.29 17.57 -31.14
N LYS A 9 -11.40 18.04 -32.02
CA LYS A 9 -11.75 18.56 -33.36
C LYS A 9 -12.34 17.50 -34.26
N GLU A 10 -11.89 16.27 -34.11
CA GLU A 10 -12.29 15.13 -34.91
C GLU A 10 -12.68 13.98 -33.97
N ILE A 11 -13.73 13.26 -34.33
CA ILE A 11 -14.19 12.03 -33.67
C ILE A 11 -14.20 10.89 -34.67
N GLU A 12 -14.11 9.66 -34.18
CA GLU A 12 -14.34 8.48 -35.02
C GLU A 12 -15.78 8.49 -35.55
N ASP A 13 -15.95 8.14 -36.82
CA ASP A 13 -17.27 8.05 -37.44
C ASP A 13 -18.07 6.91 -36.77
N PRO A 14 -19.19 7.22 -36.08
CA PRO A 14 -19.98 6.20 -35.39
C PRO A 14 -20.81 5.35 -36.35
N ASP A 15 -21.03 5.82 -37.59
CA ASP A 15 -21.80 5.10 -38.60
C ASP A 15 -20.91 4.17 -39.45
N GLU A 16 -19.59 4.42 -39.48
CA GLU A 16 -18.64 3.55 -40.15
C GLU A 16 -18.41 2.28 -39.33
N LYS A 17 -18.62 1.14 -39.97
CA LYS A 17 -18.38 -0.18 -39.39
C LYS A 17 -17.22 -0.84 -40.09
N LYS A 18 -16.52 -1.68 -39.34
CA LYS A 18 -15.50 -2.56 -39.89
C LYS A 18 -16.06 -3.36 -41.08
N PRO A 19 -15.43 -3.29 -42.27
CA PRO A 19 -15.83 -4.10 -43.42
C PRO A 19 -15.64 -5.60 -43.13
N ASP A 20 -16.52 -6.44 -43.67
CA ASP A 20 -16.45 -7.89 -43.49
C ASP A 20 -15.17 -8.52 -44.09
N ASP A 21 -14.60 -7.90 -45.12
CA ASP A 21 -13.37 -8.34 -45.80
C ASP A 21 -12.09 -7.87 -45.10
N TRP A 22 -12.20 -7.04 -44.06
CA TRP A 22 -11.04 -6.49 -43.36
C TRP A 22 -10.54 -7.44 -42.27
N ASP A 23 -9.31 -7.95 -42.41
CA ASP A 23 -8.70 -8.84 -41.42
C ASP A 23 -7.71 -8.10 -40.51
N ASP A 24 -8.10 -7.93 -39.24
CA ASP A 24 -7.27 -7.33 -38.18
C ASP A 24 -6.34 -8.33 -37.51
N ARG A 25 -6.42 -9.62 -37.87
CA ARG A 25 -5.62 -10.64 -37.22
C ARG A 25 -4.25 -10.66 -37.86
N GLU A 26 -3.24 -10.18 -37.13
CA GLU A 26 -1.84 -10.22 -37.58
C GLU A 26 -1.36 -11.67 -37.80
N ARG A 27 -1.86 -12.60 -36.97
CA ARG A 27 -1.53 -14.03 -37.05
C ARG A 27 -2.79 -14.87 -37.09
N ILE A 28 -2.78 -15.89 -37.95
CA ILE A 28 -3.86 -16.87 -38.10
C ILE A 28 -3.32 -18.28 -37.86
N PRO A 29 -4.14 -19.22 -37.39
CA PRO A 29 -3.77 -20.64 -37.37
C PRO A 29 -3.38 -21.10 -38.77
N ASP A 30 -2.30 -21.87 -38.89
CA ASP A 30 -1.84 -22.41 -40.17
C ASP A 30 -2.90 -23.36 -40.77
N PRO A 31 -3.51 -23.03 -41.92
CA PRO A 31 -4.52 -23.87 -42.54
C PRO A 31 -3.95 -25.19 -43.10
N PHE A 32 -2.64 -25.29 -43.28
CA PHE A 32 -1.96 -26.48 -43.79
C PHE A 32 -1.43 -27.38 -42.68
N ALA A 33 -1.32 -26.88 -41.44
CA ALA A 33 -0.87 -27.66 -40.32
C ALA A 33 -1.92 -28.71 -39.96
N LYS A 34 -1.48 -29.97 -39.92
CA LYS A 34 -2.29 -31.11 -39.50
C LYS A 34 -1.70 -31.68 -38.22
N LYS A 35 -2.59 -32.10 -37.33
CA LYS A 35 -2.21 -32.81 -36.12
C LYS A 35 -1.33 -34.02 -36.48
N PRO A 36 -0.13 -34.15 -35.91
CA PRO A 36 0.73 -35.31 -36.11
C PRO A 36 0.02 -36.59 -35.65
N SER A 37 0.24 -37.70 -36.37
CA SER A 37 -0.38 -38.99 -36.02
C SER A 37 0.13 -39.58 -34.70
N ASP A 38 1.29 -39.14 -34.23
CA ASP A 38 1.92 -39.53 -32.96
C ASP A 38 1.51 -38.64 -31.77
N TRP A 39 0.54 -37.74 -31.97
CA TRP A 39 0.01 -36.87 -30.92
C TRP A 39 -1.29 -37.43 -30.36
N ASP A 40 -1.20 -38.19 -29.28
CA ASP A 40 -2.36 -38.72 -28.58
C ASP A 40 -2.84 -37.70 -27.52
N GLU A 41 -4.09 -37.26 -27.65
CA GLU A 41 -4.74 -36.32 -26.71
C GLU A 41 -5.56 -37.03 -25.63
N SER A 42 -5.73 -38.36 -25.75
CA SER A 42 -6.46 -39.17 -24.78
C SER A 42 -5.58 -39.65 -23.62
N GLU A 43 -4.25 -39.54 -23.79
CA GLU A 43 -3.29 -39.83 -22.73
C GLU A 43 -3.51 -38.88 -21.55
N PRO A 44 -3.60 -39.38 -20.31
CA PRO A 44 -3.73 -38.53 -19.13
C PRO A 44 -2.39 -37.85 -18.81
N ALA A 45 -2.46 -36.65 -18.20
CA ALA A 45 -1.28 -35.91 -17.76
C ALA A 45 -0.47 -36.67 -16.70
N THR A 46 -1.15 -37.44 -15.86
CA THR A 46 -0.55 -38.25 -14.82
C THR A 46 -0.97 -39.72 -14.95
N ILE A 47 -0.04 -40.62 -14.68
CA ILE A 47 -0.25 -42.07 -14.61
C ILE A 47 0.14 -42.56 -13.22
N ILE A 48 -0.43 -43.68 -12.81
CA ILE A 48 -0.11 -44.29 -11.53
C ILE A 48 1.33 -44.85 -11.58
N ASP A 49 2.14 -44.54 -10.57
CA ASP A 49 3.49 -45.11 -10.46
C ASP A 49 3.41 -46.58 -10.02
N GLN A 50 3.67 -47.48 -10.97
CA GLN A 50 3.68 -48.92 -10.72
C GLN A 50 4.89 -49.38 -9.90
N ASN A 51 5.95 -48.56 -9.80
CA ASN A 51 7.13 -48.87 -8.99
C ASN A 51 6.97 -48.42 -7.54
N ALA A 52 5.97 -47.58 -7.25
CA ALA A 52 5.68 -47.17 -5.89
C ALA A 52 5.12 -48.35 -5.10
N VAL A 53 5.81 -48.69 -4.01
CA VAL A 53 5.39 -49.68 -3.02
C VAL A 53 5.00 -48.93 -1.75
N MET A 54 3.96 -49.40 -1.08
CA MET A 54 3.54 -48.85 0.20
C MET A 54 4.70 -48.93 1.22
N PRO A 55 5.03 -47.82 1.92
CA PRO A 55 6.06 -47.84 2.95
C PRO A 55 5.72 -48.78 4.12
N GLU A 56 6.74 -49.40 4.71
CA GLU A 56 6.56 -50.19 5.93
C GLU A 56 6.11 -49.30 7.10
N GLY A 57 5.03 -49.68 7.78
CA GLY A 57 4.47 -48.92 8.91
C GLY A 57 3.35 -47.95 8.55
N TRP A 58 2.82 -47.99 7.33
CA TRP A 58 1.61 -47.25 6.93
C TRP A 58 0.37 -47.75 7.70
N LEU A 59 -0.42 -46.83 8.25
CA LEU A 59 -1.62 -47.14 9.03
C LEU A 59 -2.89 -46.98 8.17
N GLU A 60 -3.33 -48.05 7.49
CA GLU A 60 -4.52 -47.99 6.61
C GLU A 60 -5.85 -47.78 7.35
N ASP A 61 -5.95 -48.31 8.58
CA ASP A 61 -7.17 -48.29 9.38
C ASP A 61 -7.44 -46.94 10.08
N GLU A 62 -6.44 -46.06 10.14
CA GLU A 62 -6.53 -44.78 10.83
C GLU A 62 -6.63 -43.65 9.80
N GLU A 63 -7.65 -42.80 9.91
CA GLU A 63 -7.80 -41.66 8.99
C GLU A 63 -6.69 -40.61 9.23
N PRO A 64 -6.19 -39.96 8.16
CA PRO A 64 -5.15 -38.94 8.29
C PRO A 64 -5.64 -37.69 9.03
N TYR A 65 -6.94 -37.41 8.94
CA TYR A 65 -7.59 -36.28 9.59
C TYR A 65 -8.71 -36.77 10.50
N ILE A 66 -8.77 -36.24 11.73
CA ILE A 66 -9.84 -36.51 12.69
C ILE A 66 -10.59 -35.22 13.00
N PRO A 67 -11.89 -35.27 13.31
CA PRO A 67 -12.61 -34.09 13.77
C PRO A 67 -11.99 -33.56 15.07
N ASP A 68 -11.80 -32.25 15.16
CA ASP A 68 -11.21 -31.62 16.33
C ASP A 68 -12.10 -31.82 17.57
N PRO A 69 -11.65 -32.55 18.61
CA PRO A 69 -12.45 -32.77 19.81
C PRO A 69 -12.62 -31.52 20.66
N SER A 70 -11.81 -30.48 20.41
CA SER A 70 -11.88 -29.20 21.12
C SER A 70 -12.75 -28.16 20.40
N ALA A 71 -13.20 -28.45 19.18
CA ALA A 71 -14.07 -27.54 18.44
C ALA A 71 -15.47 -27.49 19.07
N VAL A 72 -15.95 -26.27 19.30
CA VAL A 72 -17.28 -26.00 19.82
C VAL A 72 -18.12 -25.35 18.73
N LYS A 73 -19.33 -25.85 18.55
CA LYS A 73 -20.32 -25.27 17.64
C LYS A 73 -20.58 -23.80 18.03
N PRO A 74 -20.50 -22.84 17.10
CA PRO A 74 -20.84 -21.45 17.38
C PRO A 74 -22.30 -21.28 17.83
N ASP A 75 -22.55 -20.38 18.78
CA ASP A 75 -23.90 -20.09 19.30
C ASP A 75 -24.84 -19.52 18.22
N ASP A 76 -24.29 -18.86 17.20
CA ASP A 76 -25.03 -18.26 16.08
C ASP A 76 -25.24 -19.23 14.89
N TRP A 77 -24.85 -20.51 15.02
CA TRP A 77 -25.00 -21.48 13.94
C TRP A 77 -26.43 -21.98 13.81
N ASN A 78 -27.06 -21.72 12.67
CA ASN A 78 -28.45 -22.09 12.43
C ASN A 78 -28.55 -23.33 11.54
N VAL A 79 -29.03 -24.45 12.08
CA VAL A 79 -29.11 -25.72 11.31
C VAL A 79 -30.06 -25.64 10.12
N GLU A 80 -31.09 -24.79 10.18
CA GLU A 80 -32.05 -24.63 9.09
C GLU A 80 -31.48 -23.84 7.91
N ILE A 81 -30.52 -22.94 8.17
CA ILE A 81 -29.92 -22.06 7.15
C ILE A 81 -28.53 -22.56 6.73
N ASP A 82 -27.69 -22.93 7.70
CA ASP A 82 -26.28 -23.28 7.54
C ASP A 82 -26.05 -24.80 7.45
N GLY A 83 -27.06 -25.63 7.77
CA GLY A 83 -26.98 -27.10 7.78
C GLY A 83 -26.45 -27.69 9.10
N GLU A 84 -26.25 -29.00 9.15
CA GLU A 84 -25.64 -29.65 10.31
C GLU A 84 -24.19 -29.16 10.49
N TRP A 85 -23.84 -28.77 11.72
CA TRP A 85 -22.48 -28.29 12.00
C TRP A 85 -21.54 -29.48 12.10
N GLU A 86 -20.45 -29.44 11.34
CA GLU A 86 -19.35 -30.40 11.41
C GLU A 86 -18.10 -29.70 11.97
N PRO A 87 -17.38 -30.33 12.93
CA PRO A 87 -16.15 -29.78 13.45
C PRO A 87 -15.05 -29.72 12.37
N PRO A 88 -14.13 -28.75 12.45
CA PRO A 88 -12.95 -28.72 11.60
C PRO A 88 -12.12 -29.99 11.81
N HIS A 89 -11.51 -30.48 10.73
CA HIS A 89 -10.63 -31.63 10.78
C HIS A 89 -9.19 -31.21 11.12
N ILE A 90 -8.52 -31.99 11.98
CA ILE A 90 -7.12 -31.80 12.40
C ILE A 90 -6.31 -33.04 12.06
N ASP A 91 -4.99 -32.89 11.92
CA ASP A 91 -4.08 -34.02 11.69
C ASP A 91 -4.16 -35.02 12.85
N ASN A 92 -4.37 -36.29 12.52
CA ASN A 92 -4.41 -37.36 13.51
C ASN A 92 -3.05 -37.48 14.20
N PRO A 93 -2.96 -37.34 15.55
CA PRO A 93 -1.70 -37.40 16.27
C PRO A 93 -0.97 -38.74 16.11
N LYS A 94 -1.69 -39.84 15.85
CA LYS A 94 -1.09 -41.16 15.58
C LYS A 94 -0.30 -41.20 14.27
N CYS A 95 -0.58 -40.26 13.36
CA CYS A 95 0.00 -40.20 12.03
C CYS A 95 1.31 -39.39 11.95
N LYS A 96 1.70 -38.73 13.05
CA LYS A 96 2.89 -37.87 13.10
C LYS A 96 4.21 -38.66 13.10
N ASP A 97 4.21 -39.83 13.73
CA ASP A 97 5.42 -40.66 13.92
C ASP A 97 5.54 -41.80 12.88
N VAL A 98 4.59 -41.88 11.93
CA VAL A 98 4.51 -42.95 10.91
C VAL A 98 4.58 -42.36 9.50
N PRO A 99 4.93 -43.16 8.46
CA PRO A 99 5.06 -42.67 7.08
C PRO A 99 3.76 -42.12 6.48
N GLY A 100 2.61 -42.59 6.97
CA GLY A 100 1.30 -42.08 6.58
C GLY A 100 0.15 -42.92 7.12
N CYS A 101 -1.06 -42.40 6.89
CA CYS A 101 -2.31 -42.91 7.41
C CYS A 101 -3.42 -42.84 6.36
N GLY A 102 -4.43 -43.68 6.53
CA GLY A 102 -5.60 -43.81 5.64
C GLY A 102 -5.36 -44.81 4.53
N MET A 103 -6.33 -45.03 3.66
CA MET A 103 -6.15 -45.96 2.54
C MET A 103 -5.02 -45.49 1.64
N TRP A 104 -3.96 -46.29 1.53
CA TRP A 104 -2.82 -45.94 0.69
C TRP A 104 -3.22 -45.98 -0.79
N THR A 105 -2.96 -44.89 -1.51
CA THR A 105 -3.12 -44.81 -2.96
C THR A 105 -1.75 -44.63 -3.59
N GLN A 106 -1.50 -45.39 -4.67
CA GLN A 106 -0.26 -45.23 -5.43
C GLN A 106 -0.12 -43.78 -5.91
N PRO A 107 1.05 -43.15 -5.71
CA PRO A 107 1.29 -41.79 -6.19
C PRO A 107 1.18 -41.77 -7.72
N THR A 108 0.69 -40.64 -8.23
CA THR A 108 0.63 -40.40 -9.66
C THR A 108 1.89 -39.67 -10.11
N ILE A 109 2.55 -40.18 -11.14
CA ILE A 109 3.71 -39.55 -11.81
C ILE A 109 3.29 -38.92 -13.13
N GLU A 110 4.06 -37.97 -13.63
CA GLU A 110 3.82 -37.38 -14.94
C GLU A 110 3.95 -38.44 -16.04
N ASN A 111 3.00 -38.45 -16.98
CA ASN A 111 3.01 -39.37 -18.11
C ASN A 111 3.98 -38.88 -19.19
N PRO A 112 5.09 -39.58 -19.50
CA PRO A 112 6.04 -39.13 -20.52
C PRO A 112 5.45 -39.08 -21.93
N LYS A 113 4.32 -39.74 -22.17
CA LYS A 113 3.60 -39.73 -23.45
C LYS A 113 2.60 -38.60 -23.57
N TYR A 114 2.27 -37.93 -22.47
CA TYR A 114 1.32 -36.82 -22.49
C TYR A 114 1.94 -35.62 -23.20
N LYS A 115 1.34 -35.24 -24.34
CA LYS A 115 1.72 -34.04 -25.09
C LYS A 115 0.70 -32.90 -24.93
N GLY A 116 -0.42 -33.14 -24.25
CA GLY A 116 -1.52 -32.19 -24.12
C GLY A 116 -2.38 -32.10 -25.39
N ILE A 117 -3.24 -31.09 -25.47
CA ILE A 117 -4.07 -30.84 -26.65
C ILE A 117 -3.20 -30.22 -27.74
N TRP A 118 -3.22 -30.79 -28.95
CA TRP A 118 -2.41 -30.26 -30.05
C TRP A 118 -2.96 -28.89 -30.47
N THR A 119 -2.10 -27.87 -30.46
CA THR A 119 -2.44 -26.52 -30.93
C THR A 119 -1.84 -26.28 -32.32
N VAL A 120 -2.64 -25.68 -33.20
CA VAL A 120 -2.20 -25.35 -34.56
C VAL A 120 -1.19 -24.19 -34.48
N PRO A 121 -0.01 -24.29 -35.11
CA PRO A 121 0.96 -23.20 -35.12
C PRO A 121 0.36 -21.95 -35.78
N THR A 122 0.66 -20.77 -35.23
CA THR A 122 0.17 -19.50 -35.77
C THR A 122 1.16 -18.90 -36.77
N ILE A 123 0.70 -18.63 -37.99
CA ILE A 123 1.49 -18.01 -39.07
C ILE A 123 1.06 -16.57 -39.29
N LYS A 124 1.95 -15.75 -39.88
CA LYS A 124 1.60 -14.37 -40.27
C LYS A 124 0.50 -14.41 -41.31
N ASN A 125 -0.53 -13.61 -41.10
CA ASN A 125 -1.65 -13.52 -42.03
C ASN A 125 -1.25 -12.67 -43.24
N SER A 126 -1.30 -13.26 -44.43
CA SER A 126 -1.02 -12.55 -45.68
C SER A 126 -2.08 -11.50 -46.02
N ASN A 127 -3.31 -11.66 -45.49
CA ASN A 127 -4.43 -10.75 -45.69
C ASN A 127 -4.58 -9.73 -44.55
N TYR A 128 -3.58 -9.60 -43.67
CA TYR A 128 -3.64 -8.62 -42.58
C TYR A 128 -3.67 -7.19 -43.14
N ASN A 129 -4.77 -6.49 -42.91
CA ASN A 129 -4.98 -5.13 -43.37
C ASN A 129 -4.49 -4.06 -42.37
N GLY A 130 -4.04 -4.48 -41.18
CA GLY A 130 -3.80 -3.59 -40.04
C GLY A 130 -4.99 -3.61 -39.09
N GLU A 131 -4.80 -3.13 -37.86
CA GLU A 131 -5.92 -2.90 -36.95
C GLU A 131 -6.88 -1.88 -37.57
N TRP A 132 -8.12 -2.29 -37.77
CA TRP A 132 -9.17 -1.42 -38.28
C TRP A 132 -9.40 -0.24 -37.35
N LYS A 133 -9.46 0.96 -37.92
CA LYS A 133 -9.86 2.20 -37.25
C LYS A 133 -10.88 2.90 -38.12
N SER A 134 -11.95 3.38 -37.49
CA SER A 134 -12.94 4.22 -38.16
C SER A 134 -12.28 5.52 -38.65
N LYS A 135 -12.80 6.08 -39.73
CA LYS A 135 -12.33 7.36 -40.25
C LYS A 135 -12.65 8.48 -39.26
N MET A 136 -11.68 9.37 -39.08
CA MET A 136 -11.89 10.59 -38.29
C MET A 136 -12.75 11.56 -39.10
N ILE A 137 -13.90 11.95 -38.54
CA ILE A 137 -14.81 12.97 -39.06
C ILE A 137 -14.76 14.22 -38.19
N PRO A 138 -15.02 15.42 -38.75
CA PRO A 138 -15.11 16.62 -37.94
C PRO A 138 -16.21 16.46 -36.88
N ASN A 139 -15.88 16.75 -35.63
CA ASN A 139 -16.80 16.64 -34.52
C ASN A 139 -17.89 17.72 -34.63
N PRO A 140 -19.18 17.36 -34.80
CA PRO A 140 -20.27 18.33 -34.90
C PRO A 140 -20.44 19.16 -33.62
N ASP A 141 -20.04 18.61 -32.48
CA ASP A 141 -20.09 19.27 -31.17
C ASP A 141 -18.77 19.99 -30.83
N TYR A 142 -17.87 20.17 -31.80
CA TYR A 142 -16.62 20.87 -31.58
C TYR A 142 -16.85 22.36 -31.26
N PHE A 143 -16.29 22.79 -30.13
CA PHE A 143 -16.12 24.21 -29.82
C PHE A 143 -14.72 24.45 -29.23
N GLU A 144 -14.24 25.67 -29.38
CA GLU A 144 -12.97 26.12 -28.81
C GLU A 144 -13.24 27.22 -27.79
N ASP A 145 -13.10 26.89 -26.51
CA ASP A 145 -13.05 27.91 -25.46
C ASP A 145 -11.61 28.43 -25.32
N THR A 146 -11.46 29.75 -25.49
CA THR A 146 -10.18 30.46 -25.34
C THR A 146 -9.94 30.93 -23.91
N ASN A 147 -10.97 30.95 -23.07
CA ASN A 147 -10.92 31.44 -21.70
C ASN A 147 -11.51 30.40 -20.72
N PRO A 148 -10.93 29.19 -20.61
CA PRO A 148 -11.45 28.11 -19.76
C PRO A 148 -11.47 28.43 -18.25
N TYR A 149 -10.81 29.51 -17.82
CA TYR A 149 -10.84 29.99 -16.44
C TYR A 149 -12.15 30.72 -16.09
N ASN A 150 -12.93 31.15 -17.10
CA ASN A 150 -14.18 31.87 -16.91
C ASN A 150 -15.35 30.90 -16.67
N MET A 151 -15.27 30.18 -15.55
CA MET A 151 -16.29 29.23 -15.13
C MET A 151 -17.47 29.93 -14.46
N THR A 152 -18.56 29.20 -14.23
CA THR A 152 -19.68 29.69 -13.42
C THR A 152 -19.19 30.10 -12.03
N PRO A 153 -19.72 31.20 -11.44
CA PRO A 153 -19.29 31.65 -10.13
C PRO A 153 -19.51 30.57 -9.07
N ILE A 154 -18.59 30.50 -8.11
CA ILE A 154 -18.59 29.51 -7.02
C ILE A 154 -19.04 30.22 -5.75
N ASP A 155 -20.15 29.77 -5.17
CA ASP A 155 -20.74 30.40 -3.98
C ASP A 155 -20.44 29.66 -2.67
N ALA A 156 -19.97 28.40 -2.75
CA ALA A 156 -19.77 27.56 -1.58
C ALA A 156 -18.48 26.74 -1.70
N LEU A 157 -17.82 26.55 -0.55
CA LEU A 157 -16.71 25.63 -0.38
C LEU A 157 -17.19 24.39 0.38
N GLY A 158 -17.10 23.23 -0.27
CA GLY A 158 -17.42 21.93 0.34
C GLY A 158 -16.19 21.02 0.31
N LEU A 159 -16.09 20.14 1.30
CA LEU A 159 -15.07 19.09 1.36
C LEU A 159 -15.77 17.75 1.25
N GLU A 160 -15.62 17.08 0.10
CA GLU A 160 -16.05 15.70 -0.08
C GLU A 160 -14.81 14.82 -0.06
N LEU A 161 -14.71 13.96 0.96
CA LEU A 161 -13.53 13.15 1.21
C LEU A 161 -13.97 11.72 1.52
N TRP A 162 -13.29 10.77 0.88
CA TRP A 162 -13.33 9.37 1.29
C TRP A 162 -12.04 9.07 2.06
N SER A 163 -12.15 8.76 3.36
CA SER A 163 -11.00 8.45 4.20
C SER A 163 -11.30 7.28 5.12
N MET A 164 -10.28 6.43 5.30
CA MET A 164 -10.24 5.35 6.29
C MET A 164 -9.52 5.79 7.58
N THR A 165 -8.83 6.94 7.56
CA THR A 165 -8.09 7.48 8.70
C THR A 165 -8.92 8.54 9.43
N GLU A 166 -8.94 8.41 10.75
CA GLU A 166 -9.49 9.42 11.66
C GLU A 166 -8.46 10.55 11.90
N ASN A 167 -8.91 11.67 12.46
CA ASN A 167 -8.08 12.82 12.88
C ASN A 167 -7.44 13.67 11.77
N ILE A 168 -8.13 13.85 10.64
CA ILE A 168 -7.73 14.85 9.63
C ILE A 168 -8.27 16.22 10.04
N ILE A 169 -7.37 17.20 10.21
CA ILE A 169 -7.72 18.58 10.59
C ILE A 169 -7.50 19.49 9.38
N PHE A 170 -8.57 20.18 8.98
CA PHE A 170 -8.50 21.25 7.99
C PHE A 170 -8.67 22.60 8.67
N ASP A 171 -7.83 23.56 8.30
CA ASP A 171 -7.81 24.90 8.85
C ASP A 171 -7.26 25.88 7.80
N ASN A 172 -7.51 27.18 7.97
CA ASN A 172 -7.02 28.28 7.13
C ASN A 172 -7.54 28.28 5.67
N PHE A 173 -8.83 28.03 5.47
CA PHE A 173 -9.46 28.24 4.16
C PHE A 173 -9.47 29.72 3.78
N ILE A 174 -8.87 30.05 2.62
CA ILE A 174 -8.87 31.39 2.04
C ILE A 174 -9.19 31.32 0.54
N ILE A 175 -10.12 32.16 0.10
CA ILE A 175 -10.51 32.33 -1.31
C ILE A 175 -10.38 33.82 -1.61
N ALA A 176 -9.49 34.18 -2.55
CA ALA A 176 -9.24 35.58 -2.91
C ALA A 176 -8.69 35.69 -4.34
N ASP A 177 -9.04 36.78 -5.03
CA ASP A 177 -8.59 37.04 -6.41
C ASP A 177 -7.15 37.58 -6.49
N ASN A 178 -6.64 38.12 -5.38
CA ASN A 178 -5.33 38.77 -5.33
C ASN A 178 -4.29 37.91 -4.62
N ALA A 179 -3.26 37.51 -5.36
CA ALA A 179 -2.15 36.70 -4.86
C ALA A 179 -1.47 37.31 -3.62
N THR A 180 -1.31 38.64 -3.57
CA THR A 180 -0.60 39.30 -2.46
C THR A 180 -1.35 39.21 -1.13
N VAL A 181 -2.69 39.10 -1.16
CA VAL A 181 -3.50 38.92 0.04
C VAL A 181 -3.32 37.51 0.58
N VAL A 182 -3.34 36.51 -0.33
CA VAL A 182 -3.12 35.10 0.01
C VAL A 182 -1.73 34.89 0.60
N GLU A 183 -0.70 35.50 0.01
CA GLU A 183 0.68 35.40 0.50
C GLU A 183 0.84 35.96 1.91
N LYS A 184 0.25 37.13 2.19
CA LYS A 184 0.30 37.75 3.52
C LYS A 184 -0.44 36.92 4.56
N PHE A 185 -1.65 36.45 4.23
CA PHE A 185 -2.42 35.58 5.11
C PHE A 185 -1.64 34.30 5.44
N THR A 186 -1.12 33.63 4.42
CA THR A 186 -0.31 32.40 4.56
C THR A 186 0.93 32.63 5.42
N ALA A 187 1.57 33.81 5.29
CA ALA A 187 2.74 34.15 6.08
C ALA A 187 2.44 34.34 7.57
N ILE A 188 1.24 34.80 7.91
CA ILE A 188 0.82 35.04 9.30
C ILE A 188 0.26 33.76 9.93
N THR A 189 -0.45 32.93 9.16
CA THR A 189 -1.11 31.72 9.69
C THR A 189 -0.23 30.48 9.53
N TRP A 190 -0.23 29.90 8.33
CA TRP A 190 0.39 28.60 8.07
C TRP A 190 1.90 28.60 8.29
N LYS A 191 2.63 29.65 7.87
CA LYS A 191 4.09 29.67 8.03
C LYS A 191 4.51 29.63 9.50
N LEU A 192 3.82 30.34 10.38
CA LEU A 192 4.12 30.31 11.83
C LEU A 192 3.77 28.94 12.43
N LYS A 193 2.57 28.44 12.13
CA LYS A 193 2.09 27.13 12.61
C LYS A 193 3.00 25.98 12.14
N ASN A 194 3.38 25.96 10.87
CA ASN A 194 4.25 24.94 10.29
C ASN A 194 5.66 24.92 10.94
N ILE A 195 6.22 26.08 11.27
CA ILE A 195 7.51 26.14 12.00
C ILE A 195 7.35 25.50 13.39
N GLN A 196 6.27 25.84 14.10
CA GLN A 196 6.00 25.28 15.42
C GLN A 196 5.74 23.77 15.36
N GLU A 197 4.86 23.30 14.46
CA GLU A 197 4.52 21.89 14.30
C GLU A 197 5.74 21.05 13.89
N ARG A 198 6.57 21.54 12.96
CA ARG A 198 7.84 20.88 12.61
C ARG A 198 8.77 20.81 13.80
N SER A 199 8.85 21.85 14.62
CA SER A 199 9.69 21.83 15.83
C SER A 199 9.16 20.87 16.89
N VAL A 200 7.84 20.78 17.07
CA VAL A 200 7.19 19.87 18.03
C VAL A 200 7.35 18.41 17.60
N PHE A 201 7.17 18.11 16.31
CA PHE A 201 7.46 16.80 15.74
C PHE A 201 8.94 16.42 15.90
N SER A 202 9.86 17.39 15.78
CA SER A 202 11.29 17.16 16.02
C SER A 202 11.62 16.88 17.48
N THR A 203 10.81 17.38 18.43
CA THR A 203 11.01 17.14 19.87
C THR A 203 10.41 15.83 20.37
N GLU A 204 9.32 15.36 19.77
CA GLU A 204 8.74 14.04 20.11
C GLU A 204 9.52 12.87 19.47
N GLY A 205 10.31 13.13 18.43
CA GLY A 205 11.03 12.12 17.65
C GLY A 205 12.56 12.04 17.86
N TRP A 206 13.14 12.52 18.96
CA TRP A 206 14.61 12.46 19.12
C TRP A 206 15.16 11.02 19.06
N TRP A 207 14.42 10.03 19.60
CA TRP A 207 14.76 8.61 19.48
C TRP A 207 14.58 8.06 18.06
N GLU A 208 13.54 8.47 17.33
CA GLU A 208 13.36 8.09 15.93
C GLU A 208 14.42 8.71 15.02
N ALA A 209 14.84 9.95 15.29
CA ALA A 209 15.93 10.62 14.60
C ALA A 209 17.27 9.90 14.84
N ILE A 210 17.52 9.41 16.06
CA ILE A 210 18.68 8.59 16.39
C ILE A 210 18.60 7.23 15.69
N MET A 211 17.44 6.55 15.73
CA MET A 211 17.28 5.25 15.06
C MET A 211 17.42 5.35 13.54
N SER A 212 16.73 6.28 12.88
CA SER A 212 16.83 6.51 11.43
C SER A 212 18.25 6.89 11.00
N SER A 213 18.93 7.76 11.74
CA SER A 213 20.33 8.13 11.47
C SER A 213 21.28 6.92 11.55
N THR A 214 20.94 5.93 12.38
CA THR A 214 21.81 4.77 12.60
C THR A 214 21.54 3.62 11.63
N VAL A 215 20.37 3.57 10.99
CA VAL A 215 20.07 2.64 9.89
C VAL A 215 20.93 2.95 8.66
N GLU A 216 21.07 4.23 8.30
CA GLU A 216 21.90 4.63 7.15
C GLU A 216 23.41 4.52 7.43
N ARG A 217 23.81 4.58 8.71
CA ARG A 217 25.23 4.60 9.12
C ARG A 217 25.44 3.76 10.38
N PRO A 218 25.64 2.44 10.26
CA PRO A 218 25.72 1.53 11.40
C PRO A 218 26.86 1.84 12.38
N TRP A 219 27.94 2.48 11.92
CA TRP A 219 29.08 2.89 12.77
C TRP A 219 28.72 3.96 13.80
N LEU A 220 27.60 4.68 13.63
CA LEU A 220 27.14 5.64 14.61
C LEU A 220 26.76 4.97 15.95
N TRP A 221 26.34 3.70 15.97
CA TRP A 221 26.15 2.94 17.22
C TRP A 221 27.42 2.88 18.05
N VAL A 222 28.58 2.72 17.41
CA VAL A 222 29.89 2.67 18.09
C VAL A 222 30.22 4.04 18.68
N VAL A 223 29.95 5.13 17.95
CA VAL A 223 30.17 6.50 18.42
C VAL A 223 29.25 6.84 19.58
N TYR A 224 27.96 6.49 19.50
CA TYR A 224 27.01 6.68 20.60
C TYR A 224 27.38 5.84 21.83
N SER A 225 27.82 4.59 21.63
CA SER A 225 28.30 3.73 22.71
C SER A 225 29.55 4.28 23.39
N ILE A 226 30.50 4.83 22.64
CA ILE A 226 31.69 5.50 23.20
C ILE A 226 31.28 6.74 23.98
N LEU A 227 30.37 7.57 23.44
CA LEU A 227 29.88 8.78 24.11
C LEU A 227 29.13 8.49 25.40
N LEU A 228 28.51 7.31 25.55
CA LEU A 228 27.77 6.92 26.74
C LEU A 228 28.66 6.17 27.74
N VAL A 229 29.50 5.24 27.26
CA VAL A 229 30.36 4.38 28.10
C VAL A 229 31.57 5.14 28.63
N LEU A 230 32.20 6.01 27.84
CA LEU A 230 33.41 6.73 28.25
C LEU A 230 33.17 7.69 29.44
N PRO A 231 32.09 8.50 29.51
CA PRO A 231 31.81 9.28 30.71
C PRO A 231 31.42 8.41 31.91
N ILE A 232 30.69 7.30 31.71
CA ILE A 232 30.39 6.36 32.80
C ILE A 232 31.66 5.73 33.36
N LEU A 233 32.59 5.34 32.49
CA LEU A 233 33.87 4.73 32.84
C LEU A 233 34.79 5.75 33.52
N LEU A 234 34.79 7.01 33.08
CA LEU A 234 35.48 8.09 33.78
C LEU A 234 34.88 8.36 35.16
N VAL A 235 33.56 8.33 35.32
CA VAL A 235 32.92 8.44 36.64
C VAL A 235 33.29 7.25 37.53
N LEU A 236 33.31 6.02 37.01
CA LEU A 236 33.73 4.83 37.75
C LEU A 236 35.21 4.89 38.17
N ILE A 237 36.10 5.42 37.33
CA ILE A 237 37.52 5.64 37.66
C ILE A 237 37.68 6.78 38.68
N CYS A 238 36.90 7.86 38.58
CA CYS A 238 37.00 8.99 39.49
C CYS A 238 36.32 8.75 40.85
N VAL A 239 35.39 7.79 40.95
CA VAL A 239 34.65 7.47 42.19
C VAL A 239 35.23 6.24 42.92
N CYS A 240 36.14 5.48 42.31
CA CYS A 240 36.83 4.35 42.95
C CYS A 240 38.31 4.66 43.27
N PRO A 241 38.70 4.88 44.55
CA PRO A 241 40.10 5.04 44.93
C PRO A 241 40.82 3.69 45.00
N GLU A 242 41.89 3.54 44.21
CA GLU A 242 42.66 2.30 44.10
C GLU A 242 43.64 2.13 45.29
N SER A 243 43.50 1.01 46.02
CA SER A 243 44.43 0.59 47.08
C SER A 243 45.22 -0.65 46.65
N SER A 244 46.56 -0.62 46.83
CA SER A 244 47.48 -1.72 47.28
C SER A 244 48.80 -2.00 46.47
N SER A 245 49.93 -1.69 47.12
CA SER A 245 51.11 -2.54 47.50
C SER A 245 51.91 -3.49 46.55
N ALA A 246 53.18 -3.09 46.25
CA ALA A 246 54.51 -3.74 46.48
C ALA A 246 55.19 -4.90 45.63
N LYS A 247 56.43 -4.58 45.11
CA LYS A 247 57.77 -5.29 44.94
C LYS A 247 57.89 -6.61 44.08
N SER A 248 58.96 -6.97 43.32
CA SER A 248 60.45 -6.97 43.50
C SER A 248 61.28 -7.40 42.22
N LYS A 249 62.51 -6.82 42.00
CA LYS A 249 63.86 -7.26 41.45
C LYS A 249 64.01 -8.38 40.36
N ASN A 250 64.98 -8.51 39.42
CA ASN A 250 66.38 -8.04 39.17
C ASN A 250 66.86 -8.42 37.72
N ILE A 251 67.71 -7.58 37.10
CA ILE A 251 68.96 -7.80 36.27
C ILE A 251 69.09 -8.99 35.27
N ASP A 252 69.29 -8.72 33.95
CA ASP A 252 70.57 -8.82 33.16
C ASP A 252 70.29 -8.91 31.64
N ALA A 253 71.01 -8.14 30.81
CA ALA A 253 70.90 -8.17 29.34
C ALA A 253 72.29 -8.23 28.67
N GLN A 254 72.59 -9.36 28.01
CA GLN A 254 73.75 -9.53 27.13
C GLN A 254 73.38 -9.48 25.63
N LYS A 255 74.27 -8.83 24.86
CA LYS A 255 74.28 -8.60 23.39
C LYS A 255 74.49 -9.86 22.54
N LYS A 256 74.02 -9.82 21.28
CA LYS A 256 74.74 -10.04 19.97
C LYS A 256 73.71 -10.10 18.81
N LYS A 257 73.67 -9.13 17.87
CA LYS A 257 74.30 -9.06 16.52
C LYS A 257 74.01 -10.28 15.60
N PHE A 258 73.44 -10.06 14.41
CA PHE A 258 74.11 -10.16 13.09
C PHE A 258 73.13 -9.86 11.92
N ASP A 259 73.61 -9.10 10.94
CA ASP A 259 72.95 -8.65 9.69
C ASP A 259 73.10 -9.67 8.53
N LEU A 260 72.21 -9.59 7.51
CA LEU A 260 72.50 -9.36 6.05
C LEU A 260 71.33 -9.84 5.12
N PRO A 261 71.19 -9.32 3.88
CA PRO A 261 69.91 -8.97 3.25
C PRO A 261 69.66 -9.58 1.83
N THR A 262 68.60 -9.06 1.16
CA THR A 262 68.37 -8.87 -0.32
C THR A 262 67.52 -9.91 -1.11
N PRO A 263 66.96 -9.61 -2.32
CA PRO A 263 65.56 -9.14 -2.51
C PRO A 263 64.76 -9.85 -3.65
N ASP A 264 63.48 -9.46 -3.74
CA ASP A 264 62.47 -9.37 -4.84
C ASP A 264 62.59 -10.20 -6.14
N ILE A 265 61.51 -10.95 -6.48
CA ILE A 265 61.13 -11.33 -7.86
C ILE A 265 59.60 -11.23 -8.06
N HIS A 266 59.27 -10.72 -9.25
CA HIS A 266 58.02 -10.31 -9.88
C HIS A 266 56.82 -11.29 -9.94
N ASP A 267 55.64 -10.65 -9.93
CA ASP A 267 54.45 -10.77 -10.80
C ASP A 267 54.07 -12.11 -11.48
N ALA A 268 52.78 -12.43 -11.35
CA ALA A 268 51.81 -12.88 -12.38
C ALA A 268 50.91 -13.99 -11.81
N ILE A 269 49.65 -13.67 -11.46
CA ILE A 269 48.42 -13.83 -12.28
C ILE A 269 47.87 -15.28 -12.25
N MET A 270 46.63 -15.36 -11.73
CA MET A 270 45.55 -16.36 -11.96
C MET A 270 45.85 -17.81 -11.49
N GLU A 271 44.89 -18.62 -11.06
CA GLU A 271 43.53 -18.92 -11.54
C GLU A 271 42.66 -19.37 -10.34
N GLU A 272 41.37 -19.01 -10.32
CA GLU A 272 40.24 -19.96 -10.33
C GLU A 272 39.92 -20.56 -8.93
N GLU A 273 38.70 -20.86 -8.50
CA GLU A 273 37.39 -20.97 -9.13
C GLU A 273 36.34 -21.07 -8.00
N GLU A 274 35.06 -20.89 -8.37
CA GLU A 274 33.85 -21.44 -7.72
C GLU A 274 33.56 -21.02 -6.25
N ASP A 275 32.34 -20.67 -5.84
CA ASP A 275 31.10 -21.37 -6.09
C ASP A 275 29.86 -20.50 -5.76
N VAL A 276 28.73 -20.90 -6.35
CA VAL A 276 27.41 -20.23 -6.38
C VAL A 276 26.60 -20.52 -5.11
N LYS A 277 25.80 -19.55 -4.61
CA LYS A 277 24.36 -19.68 -4.27
C LYS A 277 23.74 -18.43 -3.62
N GLU A 278 22.88 -17.78 -4.39
CA GLU A 278 21.55 -17.22 -4.06
C GLU A 278 20.72 -18.23 -3.22
N GLU A 279 19.68 -17.92 -2.46
CA GLU A 279 18.86 -16.72 -2.27
C GLU A 279 18.06 -16.84 -0.95
N GLU A 280 17.65 -15.67 -0.46
CA GLU A 280 16.51 -15.23 0.33
C GLU A 280 15.46 -16.17 1.02
N GLY A 281 14.96 -15.61 2.14
CA GLY A 281 13.56 -15.67 2.57
C GLY A 281 13.31 -16.45 3.88
N GLN A 282 12.50 -16.03 4.86
CA GLN A 282 11.70 -14.84 5.14
C GLN A 282 11.11 -15.06 6.58
N VAL A 283 10.49 -14.01 7.15
CA VAL A 283 9.36 -14.02 8.11
C VAL A 283 9.63 -13.77 9.62
N ASN A 284 9.17 -12.57 10.01
CA ASN A 284 8.40 -12.15 11.20
C ASN A 284 8.29 -13.05 12.44
N SER A 285 8.49 -12.41 13.60
CA SER A 285 7.72 -12.68 14.81
C SER A 285 7.11 -11.38 15.35
N GLY A 286 5.82 -11.44 15.67
CA GLY A 286 5.11 -10.42 16.44
C GLY A 286 4.79 -10.91 17.85
N SER A 287 4.59 -9.96 18.76
CA SER A 287 4.00 -9.98 20.11
C SER A 287 4.82 -9.00 20.97
N GLU A 288 4.30 -8.16 21.85
CA GLU A 288 3.16 -8.31 22.76
C GLU A 288 2.85 -6.92 23.36
N TYR A 289 1.59 -6.49 23.41
CA TYR A 289 1.16 -5.32 24.18
C TYR A 289 0.73 -5.77 25.57
N LYS A 290 1.30 -5.16 26.61
CA LYS A 290 0.89 -5.29 28.01
C LYS A 290 0.17 -4.01 28.45
N GLY A 291 -1.08 -4.16 28.85
CA GLY A 291 -1.87 -3.11 29.47
C GLY A 291 -1.44 -2.82 30.91
N VAL A 292 -1.52 -1.55 31.29
CA VAL A 292 -1.64 -1.11 32.69
C VAL A 292 -2.67 0.00 32.70
N GLY A 293 -3.76 -0.22 33.42
CA GLY A 293 -4.73 0.82 33.74
C GLY A 293 -4.31 1.58 34.98
N ASP A 294 -4.73 2.83 35.07
CA ASP A 294 -4.96 3.53 36.32
C ASP A 294 -6.11 4.51 36.12
N GLY A 295 -7.16 4.32 36.91
CA GLY A 295 -8.32 5.20 36.96
C GLY A 295 -8.15 6.23 38.06
N GLN A 296 -8.43 7.50 37.74
CA GLN A 296 -8.75 8.51 38.74
C GLN A 296 -9.93 9.36 38.23
N ASN A 297 -11.08 9.19 38.89
CA ASN A 297 -12.26 10.04 38.75
C ASN A 297 -11.99 11.43 39.35
N ILE A 298 -12.39 12.51 38.66
CA ILE A 298 -13.09 13.68 39.25
C ILE A 298 -13.58 14.64 38.15
N GLY A 299 -14.88 14.98 38.18
CA GLY A 299 -15.41 16.26 37.67
C GLY A 299 -16.54 16.18 36.64
N GLU A 300 -17.79 16.44 37.07
CA GLU A 300 -18.99 16.63 36.23
C GLU A 300 -18.86 17.80 35.23
N PRO A 301 -19.60 17.77 34.09
CA PRO A 301 -19.51 18.80 33.06
C PRO A 301 -20.36 20.05 33.40
N VAL A 302 -19.74 21.22 33.34
CA VAL A 302 -20.42 22.52 33.38
C VAL A 302 -21.02 22.82 32.00
N ALA A 303 -22.32 23.09 31.96
CA ALA A 303 -23.06 23.48 30.77
C ALA A 303 -22.60 24.85 30.24
N VAL A 304 -22.26 24.92 28.95
CA VAL A 304 -21.92 26.17 28.25
C VAL A 304 -23.21 26.80 27.69
N GLN A 305 -23.47 28.05 28.08
CA GLN A 305 -24.56 28.88 27.54
C GLN A 305 -24.17 29.46 26.16
N PRO A 306 -25.14 29.69 25.24
CA PRO A 306 -24.85 30.21 23.91
C PRO A 306 -24.55 31.71 23.96
N TRP A 307 -23.56 32.14 23.15
CA TRP A 307 -23.20 33.55 23.00
C TRP A 307 -24.21 34.28 22.11
N THR A 308 -24.80 35.36 22.63
CA THR A 308 -25.64 36.30 21.90
C THR A 308 -24.77 37.25 21.05
N SER A 309 -25.12 37.40 19.77
CA SER A 309 -24.49 38.33 18.84
C SER A 309 -24.68 39.80 19.28
N VAL A 310 -23.58 40.54 19.34
CA VAL A 310 -23.60 42.01 19.47
C VAL A 310 -23.27 42.60 18.10
N GLU A 311 -24.26 43.25 17.49
CA GLU A 311 -24.09 44.09 16.29
C GLU A 311 -23.23 45.32 16.63
N ARG A 312 -22.15 45.54 15.87
CA ARG A 312 -21.45 46.83 15.83
C ARG A 312 -21.67 47.48 14.47
N LYS A 313 -22.39 48.61 14.49
CA LYS A 313 -22.59 49.51 13.36
C LYS A 313 -21.27 50.17 12.92
N SER A 314 -21.05 50.19 11.62
CA SER A 314 -20.00 50.94 10.92
C SER A 314 -20.33 52.45 10.91
N PRO A 315 -19.36 53.36 11.12
CA PRO A 315 -19.56 54.79 10.94
C PRO A 315 -18.91 55.26 9.63
N PHE A 316 -19.70 55.43 8.57
CA PHE A 316 -19.35 56.39 7.51
C PHE A 316 -20.58 56.80 6.71
N GLU A 317 -21.07 58.00 7.00
CA GLU A 317 -22.10 58.73 6.24
C GLU A 317 -21.37 59.59 5.19
N VAL A 318 -21.74 59.46 3.92
CA VAL A 318 -21.44 60.44 2.89
C VAL A 318 -22.77 60.98 2.38
N GLN A 319 -22.95 62.27 2.56
CA GLN A 319 -24.14 63.05 2.26
C GLN A 319 -24.03 63.60 0.82
N VAL A 320 -25.05 63.37 -0.01
CA VAL A 320 -25.28 64.10 -1.26
C VAL A 320 -26.76 64.42 -1.33
N ASP A 321 -27.08 65.71 -1.32
CA ASP A 321 -28.43 66.26 -1.29
C ASP A 321 -29.01 66.47 -2.71
N GLY A 322 -30.32 66.21 -2.83
CA GLY A 322 -31.29 66.85 -3.75
C GLY A 322 -31.41 66.29 -5.19
N GLU A 323 -32.58 66.11 -5.83
CA GLU A 323 -33.95 66.49 -5.49
C GLU A 323 -34.93 65.89 -6.56
N ASN A 324 -36.14 65.47 -6.10
CA ASN A 324 -37.44 65.24 -6.79
C ASN A 324 -37.51 64.30 -8.02
N ASP A 325 -38.46 63.36 -8.16
CA ASP A 325 -39.92 63.55 -8.15
C ASP A 325 -40.70 62.22 -8.01
N SER A 326 -41.99 62.37 -7.73
CA SER A 326 -43.04 61.45 -7.25
C SER A 326 -43.60 60.38 -8.20
N GLN A 327 -44.52 59.54 -7.63
CA GLN A 327 -45.57 58.69 -8.24
C GLN A 327 -45.16 57.21 -8.48
N ASP A 328 -45.92 56.15 -8.14
CA ASP A 328 -47.28 55.95 -7.64
C ASP A 328 -47.39 54.59 -6.92
N THR A 329 -48.44 54.48 -6.09
CA THR A 329 -48.86 53.32 -5.29
C THR A 329 -49.80 52.36 -6.03
N GLU A 330 -49.93 51.15 -5.45
CA GLU A 330 -51.04 50.18 -5.53
C GLU A 330 -50.94 48.99 -6.50
N GLY A 331 -51.12 47.78 -5.93
CA GLY A 331 -51.17 46.51 -6.66
C GLY A 331 -51.18 45.28 -5.74
N LEU A 332 -52.17 45.20 -4.86
CA LEU A 332 -52.44 44.11 -3.91
C LEU A 332 -52.96 42.83 -4.63
N LEU A 333 -52.37 41.65 -4.36
CA LEU A 333 -53.12 40.40 -4.12
C LEU A 333 -52.23 39.28 -3.55
N LYS A 334 -52.55 38.89 -2.32
CA LYS A 334 -52.18 37.65 -1.62
C LYS A 334 -52.94 36.46 -2.30
N MET A 335 -52.60 35.16 -2.20
CA MET A 335 -52.41 34.36 -0.98
C MET A 335 -52.23 32.86 -1.35
N THR A 336 -51.51 32.08 -0.51
CA THR A 336 -51.60 30.60 -0.26
C THR A 336 -51.22 29.61 -1.38
N GLY A 337 -50.61 28.44 -1.18
CA GLY A 337 -50.14 27.69 0.00
C GLY A 337 -49.86 26.21 -0.35
N SER A 338 -48.72 25.69 0.13
CA SER A 338 -48.36 24.29 0.42
C SER A 338 -47.97 23.23 -0.67
N PRO A 339 -47.09 22.27 -0.32
CA PRO A 339 -46.22 21.51 -1.24
C PRO A 339 -46.71 20.09 -1.60
N ARG A 340 -46.37 19.62 -2.81
CA ARG A 340 -46.63 18.25 -3.28
C ARG A 340 -45.60 17.25 -2.71
N LYS A 341 -46.10 16.20 -2.07
CA LYS A 341 -45.38 14.99 -1.66
C LYS A 341 -45.04 14.12 -2.89
N ARG A 342 -43.82 13.57 -2.93
CA ARG A 342 -43.35 12.57 -3.91
C ARG A 342 -43.54 11.18 -3.30
N LEU A 343 -44.31 10.33 -3.96
CA LEU A 343 -44.46 8.91 -3.64
C LEU A 343 -43.27 8.13 -4.20
N THR A 344 -42.71 7.24 -3.39
CA THR A 344 -41.73 6.22 -3.76
C THR A 344 -42.48 4.94 -4.13
N THR A 345 -42.12 4.33 -5.25
CA THR A 345 -42.58 2.99 -5.64
C THR A 345 -41.36 2.08 -5.64
N LYS A 346 -41.39 1.04 -4.80
CA LYS A 346 -40.56 -0.16 -4.89
C LYS A 346 -41.24 -1.12 -5.87
N GLU A 347 -40.45 -1.69 -6.77
CA GLU A 347 -40.49 -3.11 -7.13
C GLU A 347 -39.04 -3.54 -7.42
#